data_AF-A0A967L0Z8-F1
#
_entry.id   AF-A0A967L0Z8-F1
#
_cell.length_a   1.000
_cell.length_b   1.000
_cell.length_c   1.000
_cell.angle_alpha   90.00
_cell.angle_beta   90.00
_cell.angle_gamma   90.00
#
_symmetry.space_group_name_H-M   'P 1'
#
loop_
_entity.id
_entity.type
_entity.pdbx_description
1 polymer ?
#
loop_
_entity_poly.entity_id
_entity_poly.type
_entity_poly.pdbx_seq_one_letter_code
_entity_poly.pdbx_strand_id
1 'polypeptide(L)'
;IEKQSNLVVGTSPQLFAAAAAWFLSIFKRAPFVFELRDLWPASIVTVGAMQRGFLVTLLERFELFLYRRAAAIISVTESFKQDLVIRGIEEQKIHVVRNG
;
A
#
# COMPACT_ATOMS: atom_id res chain seq x y z
N ILE A 1 13.77 -27.59 -1.21
CA ILE A 1 14.11 -26.24 -1.70
C ILE A 1 13.36 -25.25 -0.81
N GLU A 2 14.00 -24.81 0.28
CA GLU A 2 13.45 -23.71 1.09
C GLU A 2 13.50 -22.44 0.24
N LYS A 3 12.32 -21.93 -0.11
CA LYS A 3 12.17 -20.68 -0.86
C LYS A 3 12.50 -19.54 0.11
N GLN A 4 13.79 -19.23 0.27
CA GLN A 4 14.22 -18.05 1.02
C GLN A 4 13.48 -16.84 0.47
N SER A 5 12.57 -16.29 1.27
CA SER A 5 11.74 -15.16 0.89
C SER A 5 12.60 -13.91 1.08
N ASN A 6 13.43 -13.58 0.09
CA ASN A 6 14.29 -12.39 0.13
C ASN A 6 13.49 -11.07 0.04
N LEU A 7 12.18 -11.17 -0.13
CA LEU A 7 11.24 -10.06 -0.24
C LEU A 7 9.85 -10.51 0.25
N VAL A 8 9.12 -9.62 0.92
CA VAL A 8 7.71 -9.81 1.25
C VAL A 8 6.88 -8.79 0.47
N VAL A 9 5.90 -9.27 -0.29
CA VAL A 9 4.98 -8.44 -1.08
C VAL A 9 3.61 -8.45 -0.44
N GLY A 10 3.02 -7.27 -0.23
CA GLY A 10 1.63 -7.11 0.17
C GLY A 10 0.85 -6.39 -0.93
N THR A 11 -0.29 -6.94 -1.32
CA THR A 11 -1.11 -6.45 -2.44
C THR A 11 -2.43 -5.87 -1.93
N SER A 12 -2.84 -4.72 -2.48
CA SER A 12 -4.19 -4.17 -2.28
C SER A 12 -5.22 -4.92 -3.15
N PRO A 13 -6.53 -4.96 -2.81
CA PRO A 13 -7.24 -4.08 -1.88
C PRO A 13 -7.28 -4.56 -0.43
N GLN A 14 -6.70 -5.72 -0.10
CA GLN A 14 -6.73 -6.23 1.28
C GLN A 14 -5.70 -5.47 2.14
N LEU A 15 -6.07 -4.31 2.68
CA LEU A 15 -5.24 -3.50 3.58
C LEU A 15 -4.65 -4.33 4.73
N PHE A 16 -5.44 -5.26 5.28
CA PHE A 16 -5.00 -6.17 6.32
C PHE A 16 -3.98 -7.22 5.84
N ALA A 17 -4.03 -7.62 4.56
CA ALA A 17 -3.01 -8.48 3.96
C ALA A 17 -1.70 -7.71 3.79
N ALA A 18 -1.74 -6.45 3.36
CA ALA A 18 -0.56 -5.59 3.30
C ALA A 18 0.03 -5.33 4.70
N ALA A 19 -0.81 -5.18 5.72
CA ALA A 19 -0.37 -5.09 7.11
C ALA A 19 0.29 -6.37 7.61
N ALA A 20 -0.28 -7.54 7.30
CA ALA A 20 0.31 -8.83 7.66
C ALA A 20 1.64 -9.06 6.93
N ALA A 21 1.73 -8.68 5.65
CA ALA A 21 2.96 -8.70 4.87
C ALA A 21 4.04 -7.79 5.49
N TRP A 22 3.68 -6.57 5.87
CA TRP A 22 4.58 -5.67 6.60
C TRP A 22 5.06 -6.27 7.92
N PHE A 23 4.14 -6.82 8.73
CA PHE A 23 4.48 -7.47 9.99
C PHE A 23 5.45 -8.64 9.75
N LEU A 24 5.16 -9.51 8.79
CA LEU A 24 6.03 -10.62 8.41
C LEU A 24 7.40 -10.17 7.94
N SER A 25 7.49 -9.05 7.21
CA SER A 25 8.75 -8.48 6.74
C SER A 25 9.65 -8.09 7.92
N ILE A 26 9.08 -7.63 9.03
CA ILE A 26 9.83 -7.32 10.26
C ILE A 26 10.44 -8.60 10.85
N PHE A 27 9.65 -9.67 11.03
CA PHE A 27 10.15 -10.93 11.59
C PHE A 27 11.19 -11.60 10.69
N LYS A 28 10.96 -11.56 9.38
CA LYS A 28 11.87 -12.14 8.39
C LYS A 28 13.07 -11.24 8.06
N ARG A 29 13.13 -10.01 8.61
CA ARG A 29 14.12 -8.98 8.25
C ARG A 29 14.25 -8.80 6.74
N ALA A 30 13.12 -8.85 6.04
CA ALA A 30 13.04 -8.76 4.59
C ALA A 30 12.42 -7.41 4.18
N PRO A 31 12.81 -6.87 3.02
CA PRO A 31 12.16 -5.69 2.47
C PRO A 31 10.66 -5.94 2.25
N PHE A 32 9.86 -4.92 2.52
CA PHE A 32 8.42 -4.91 2.27
C PHE A 32 8.14 -4.12 0.99
N VAL A 33 7.55 -4.78 0.00
CA VAL A 33 7.05 -4.13 -1.23
C VAL A 33 5.54 -4.09 -1.19
N PHE A 34 4.98 -2.92 -1.45
CA PHE A 34 3.54 -2.70 -1.48
C PHE A 34 3.06 -2.61 -2.92
N GLU A 35 2.15 -3.49 -3.35
CA GLU A 35 1.49 -3.40 -4.65
C GLU A 35 0.14 -2.68 -4.50
N LEU A 36 0.08 -1.46 -5.02
CA LEU A 36 -1.10 -0.61 -5.06
C LEU A 36 -1.92 -0.90 -6.33
N ARG A 37 -3.04 -1.60 -6.13
CA ARG A 37 -4.06 -1.88 -7.15
C ARG A 37 -5.26 -0.95 -7.08
N ASP A 38 -5.56 -0.40 -5.89
CA ASP A 38 -6.70 0.48 -5.64
C ASP A 38 -6.44 1.44 -4.48
N LEU A 39 -6.87 2.70 -4.60
CA LEU A 39 -6.81 3.73 -3.55
C LEU A 39 -7.91 3.51 -2.49
N TRP A 40 -7.68 2.58 -1.58
CA TRP A 40 -8.61 2.20 -0.52
C TRP A 40 -8.11 2.73 0.83
N PRO A 41 -8.83 3.60 1.59
CA PRO A 41 -10.29 3.70 1.76
C PRO A 41 -10.98 4.85 1.01
N ALA A 42 -10.20 5.74 0.37
CA ALA A 42 -10.72 6.93 -0.30
C ALA A 42 -11.78 6.59 -1.36
N SER A 43 -11.60 5.51 -2.12
CA SER A 43 -12.59 5.05 -3.11
C SER A 43 -13.92 4.62 -2.47
N ILE A 44 -13.91 3.93 -1.32
CA ILE A 44 -15.14 3.49 -0.63
C ILE A 44 -15.97 4.67 -0.11
N VAL A 45 -15.30 5.67 0.46
CA VAL A 45 -15.94 6.89 0.92
C VAL A 45 -16.54 7.65 -0.26
N THR A 46 -15.81 7.70 -1.38
CA THR A 46 -16.22 8.42 -2.59
C THR A 46 -17.45 7.82 -3.26
N VAL A 47 -17.59 6.48 -3.25
CA VAL A 47 -18.80 5.79 -3.76
C VAL A 47 -19.95 5.76 -2.76
N GLY A 48 -19.81 6.41 -1.59
CA GLY A 48 -20.87 6.53 -0.58
C GLY A 48 -21.12 5.26 0.25
N ALA A 49 -20.27 4.24 0.13
CA ALA A 49 -20.42 2.97 0.86
C ALA A 49 -20.02 3.07 2.34
N MET A 50 -19.33 4.15 2.75
CA MET A 50 -19.00 4.42 4.15
C MET A 50 -18.97 5.94 4.41
N GLN A 51 -19.61 6.38 5.49
CA GLN A 51 -19.57 7.80 5.88
C GLN A 51 -18.18 8.19 6.42
N ARG A 52 -17.70 9.39 6.07
CA ARG A 52 -16.49 9.95 6.68
C ARG A 52 -16.70 10.04 8.19
N GLY A 53 -15.80 9.41 8.94
CA GLY A 53 -15.83 9.38 10.39
C GLY A 53 -14.50 8.90 10.94
N PHE A 54 -14.43 8.72 12.26
CA PHE A 54 -13.21 8.34 12.96
C PHE A 54 -12.53 7.09 12.38
N LEU A 55 -13.33 6.06 12.03
CA LEU A 55 -12.80 4.81 11.45
C LEU A 55 -12.17 5.02 10.08
N VAL A 56 -12.76 5.85 9.22
CA VAL A 56 -12.20 6.17 7.90
C VAL A 56 -10.86 6.86 8.07
N THR A 57 -10.78 7.88 8.93
CA THR A 57 -9.53 8.60 9.19
C THR A 57 -8.45 7.69 9.79
N LEU A 58 -8.83 6.74 10.65
CA LEU A 58 -7.91 5.75 11.18
C LEU A 58 -7.36 4.84 10.07
N LEU A 59 -8.23 4.36 9.18
CA LEU A 59 -7.83 3.53 8.04
C LEU A 59 -6.93 4.29 7.06
N GLU A 60 -7.25 5.55 6.73
CA GLU A 60 -6.39 6.41 5.88
C GLU A 60 -5.01 6.63 6.50
N ARG A 61 -4.95 6.89 7.82
CA ARG A 61 -3.66 7.02 8.53
C ARG A 61 -2.87 5.72 8.52
N PHE A 62 -3.55 4.59 8.69
CA PHE A 62 -2.92 3.28 8.67
C PHE A 62 -2.41 2.90 7.27
N GLU A 63 -3.18 3.19 6.23
CA GLU A 63 -2.80 3.05 4.83
C GLU A 63 -1.52 3.87 4.53
N LEU A 64 -1.51 5.15 4.90
CA LEU A 64 -0.34 6.03 4.75
C LEU A 64 0.88 5.52 5.53
N PHE A 65 0.66 4.94 6.71
CA PHE A 65 1.73 4.32 7.49
C PHE A 65 2.37 3.15 6.74
N LEU A 66 1.57 2.26 6.13
CA LEU A 66 2.09 1.14 5.34
C LEU A 66 2.85 1.62 4.10
N TYR A 67 2.33 2.63 3.38
CA TYR A 67 3.06 3.23 2.25
C TYR A 67 4.40 3.81 2.68
N ARG A 68 4.46 4.53 3.80
CA ARG A 68 5.72 5.09 4.32
C ARG A 68 6.73 4.00 4.66
N ARG A 69 6.25 2.86 5.17
CA ARG A 69 7.10 1.76 5.61
C ARG A 69 7.55 0.82 4.49
N ALA A 70 6.86 0.82 3.36
CA ALA A 70 7.27 0.10 2.16
C ALA A 70 8.62 0.60 1.64
N ALA A 71 9.50 -0.35 1.32
CA ALA A 71 10.79 -0.12 0.67
C ALA A 71 10.61 0.27 -0.80
N ALA A 72 9.61 -0.30 -1.47
CA ALA A 72 9.14 0.14 -2.77
C ALA A 72 7.62 -0.07 -2.89
N ILE A 73 6.99 0.74 -3.72
CA ILE A 73 5.56 0.71 -4.01
C ILE A 73 5.39 0.50 -5.51
N ILE A 74 4.65 -0.53 -5.91
CA ILE A 74 4.27 -0.78 -7.29
C ILE A 74 2.88 -0.21 -7.51
N SER A 75 2.72 0.72 -8.44
CA SER A 75 1.45 1.34 -8.80
C SER A 75 1.02 0.91 -10.19
N VAL A 76 -0.28 0.65 -10.38
CA VAL A 76 -0.82 0.29 -11.71
C VAL A 76 -1.03 1.49 -12.64
N THR A 77 -1.11 2.71 -12.10
CA THR A 77 -1.32 3.94 -12.90
C THR A 77 -0.40 5.09 -12.47
N GLU A 78 -0.17 6.04 -13.38
CA GLU A 78 0.54 7.29 -13.07
C GLU A 78 -0.27 8.16 -12.11
N SER A 79 -1.61 8.17 -12.24
CA SER A 79 -2.50 8.93 -11.36
C SER A 79 -2.37 8.50 -9.89
N PHE A 80 -2.25 7.20 -9.64
CA PHE A 80 -2.01 6.68 -8.28
C PHE A 80 -0.63 7.07 -7.75
N LYS A 81 0.40 7.07 -8.61
CA LYS A 81 1.72 7.57 -8.22
C LYS A 81 1.65 9.04 -7.83
N GLN A 82 0.99 9.88 -8.62
CA GLN A 82 0.81 11.30 -8.34
C GLN A 82 0.06 11.53 -7.02
N ASP A 83 -1.03 10.79 -6.79
CA ASP A 83 -1.79 10.86 -5.53
C ASP A 83 -0.92 10.51 -4.31
N LEU A 84 -0.12 9.43 -4.38
CA LEU A 84 0.81 9.06 -3.32
C LEU A 84 1.88 10.15 -3.08
N VAL A 85 2.42 10.75 -4.13
CA VAL A 85 3.40 11.85 -4.03
C VAL A 85 2.78 13.06 -3.34
N ILE A 86 1.56 13.46 -3.72
CA ILE A 86 0.81 14.55 -3.08
C ILE A 86 0.56 14.26 -1.60
N ARG A 87 0.34 12.99 -1.24
CA ARG A 87 0.18 12.52 0.16
C ARG A 87 1.51 12.39 0.93
N GLY A 88 2.63 12.82 0.34
CA GLY A 88 3.94 12.90 0.99
C GLY A 88 4.72 11.59 0.98
N ILE A 89 4.45 10.71 0.02
CA ILE A 89 5.28 9.52 -0.22
C ILE A 89 6.39 9.88 -1.20
N GLU A 90 7.63 9.49 -0.88
CA GLU A 90 8.79 9.75 -1.74
C GLU A 90 8.58 9.15 -3.15
N GLU A 91 8.76 9.97 -4.18
CA GLU A 91 8.53 9.55 -5.56
C GLU A 91 9.47 8.42 -5.99
N GLN A 92 10.74 8.47 -5.53
CA GLN A 92 11.81 7.54 -5.92
C GLN A 92 11.51 6.07 -5.58
N LYS A 93 10.61 5.81 -4.62
CA LYS A 93 10.21 4.46 -4.25
C LYS A 93 8.90 4.00 -4.90
N ILE A 94 8.28 4.82 -5.75
CA ILE A 94 7.03 4.48 -6.44
C ILE A 94 7.34 4.13 -7.90
N HIS A 95 7.01 2.91 -8.29
CA HIS A 95 7.25 2.37 -9.63
C HIS A 95 5.93 2.07 -10.31
N VAL A 96 5.70 2.64 -11.49
CA VAL A 96 4.47 2.39 -12.25
C VAL A 96 4.65 1.17 -13.15
N VAL A 97 3.88 0.13 -12.91
CA VAL A 97 3.84 -1.10 -13.71
C VAL A 97 2.40 -1.35 -14.13
N ARG A 98 2.11 -1.15 -15.42
CA ARG A 98 0.77 -1.35 -15.98
C ARG A 98 0.48 -2.83 -16.13
N ASN A 99 -0.76 -3.24 -15.82
CA ASN A 99 -1.25 -4.55 -16.24
C ASN A 99 -1.30 -4.57 -17.78
N GLY A 100 -0.77 -5.62 -18.39
CA GLY A 100 -0.81 -5.85 -19.83
C GLY A 100 -2.19 -6.28 -20.31
#